data_AF-A0AA36E088-F1
#
_entry.id   AF-A0AA36E088-F1
#
_cell.length_a   1.000
_cell.length_b   1.000
_cell.length_c   1.000
_cell.angle_alpha   90.00
_cell.angle_beta   90.00
_cell.angle_gamma   90.00
#
_symmetry.space_group_name_H-M   'P 1'
#
loop_
_entity.id
_entity.type
_entity.pdbx_description
1 polymer ?
#
loop_
_entity_poly.entity_id
_entity_poly.type
_entity_poly.pdbx_seq_one_letter_code
_entity_poly.pdbx_strand_id
1 'polypeptide(L)'
;MSKRAQTGMGATSSKGGSKGKSKDPPFRLLNHEDRQTYDFLISNKRHVKSTKFLHRESFASLGVLDGVQALFNNIGWGQFLYNRIATYVEPTLEFLATFNPEEEAQTVTFQMLGEKRSLPHWVVNALMGAPVDNLYYQQDPWPGNFNEHYFWQQITNEPQYSSSSTKTSSIIHPCLRLAYRVLTYTIFARSEVGQISKAELFFLWCMTRENSTRPDLPPFSSPSVTTSQLWTKETFSLGD
;
A
#
# COMPACT_ATOMS: atom_id res chain seq x y z
N MET A 1 -72.61 -11.49 36.91
CA MET A 1 -72.36 -10.84 35.60
C MET A 1 -71.92 -9.40 35.89
N SER A 2 -70.85 -8.79 35.41
CA SER A 2 -69.70 -9.15 34.57
C SER A 2 -68.57 -8.14 34.89
N LYS A 3 -67.33 -8.47 34.51
CA LYS A 3 -66.05 -7.90 34.99
C LYS A 3 -65.60 -6.57 34.33
N ARG A 4 -65.01 -5.72 35.19
CA ARG A 4 -63.69 -5.04 35.15
C ARG A 4 -62.97 -4.70 33.80
N ALA A 5 -62.66 -3.40 33.69
CA ALA A 5 -61.45 -2.70 33.21
C ALA A 5 -60.92 -2.84 31.77
N GLN A 6 -60.64 -1.69 31.14
CA GLN A 6 -59.28 -1.32 30.69
C GLN A 6 -59.16 0.15 30.23
N THR A 7 -58.01 0.72 30.60
CA THR A 7 -57.35 1.96 30.17
C THR A 7 -57.05 2.01 28.67
N GLY A 8 -57.23 3.19 28.06
CA GLY A 8 -56.85 3.48 26.66
C GLY A 8 -55.85 4.64 26.57
N MET A 9 -54.76 4.38 25.85
CA MET A 9 -53.61 5.24 25.55
C MET A 9 -53.86 6.22 24.38
N GLY A 10 -53.09 7.31 24.36
CA GLY A 10 -52.74 8.12 23.19
C GLY A 10 -51.96 9.36 23.65
N ALA A 11 -50.85 9.80 23.08
CA ALA A 11 -50.03 9.38 21.96
C ALA A 11 -48.64 10.01 22.14
N THR A 12 -47.56 9.34 21.71
CA THR A 12 -46.30 10.01 21.40
C THR A 12 -45.68 9.37 20.17
N SER A 13 -45.40 10.22 19.17
CA SER A 13 -44.81 9.83 17.90
C SER A 13 -43.35 9.43 18.08
N SER A 14 -42.89 8.39 17.40
CA SER A 14 -41.47 8.15 17.18
C SER A 14 -41.17 8.11 15.67
N LYS A 15 -40.39 9.10 15.23
CA LYS A 15 -39.75 9.17 13.92
C LYS A 15 -38.81 7.97 13.78
N GLY A 16 -39.12 7.06 12.86
CA GLY A 16 -38.21 6.01 12.44
C GLY A 16 -37.06 6.59 11.62
N GLY A 17 -35.87 6.65 12.22
CA GLY A 17 -34.63 6.87 11.49
C GLY A 17 -34.31 5.64 10.63
N SER A 18 -34.37 5.79 9.31
CA SER A 18 -33.88 4.81 8.35
C SER A 18 -32.35 4.67 8.52
N LYS A 19 -31.91 3.63 9.24
CA LYS A 19 -30.54 3.15 9.14
C LYS A 19 -30.40 2.49 7.77
N GLY A 20 -29.60 3.08 6.89
CA GLY A 20 -29.23 2.46 5.62
C GLY A 20 -28.69 1.06 5.86
N LYS A 21 -29.33 0.06 5.25
CA LYS A 21 -28.87 -1.33 5.30
C LYS A 21 -27.47 -1.39 4.69
N SER A 22 -26.47 -1.83 5.45
CA SER A 22 -25.21 -2.24 4.84
C SER A 22 -25.53 -3.36 3.86
N LYS A 23 -25.07 -3.24 2.62
CA LYS A 23 -25.20 -4.34 1.65
C LYS A 23 -24.34 -5.48 2.18
N ASP A 24 -24.94 -6.65 2.38
CA ASP A 24 -24.17 -7.83 2.73
C ASP A 24 -23.06 -8.05 1.68
N PRO A 25 -21.87 -8.50 2.10
CA PRO A 25 -20.81 -8.89 1.18
C PRO A 25 -21.37 -9.91 0.18
N PRO A 26 -21.06 -9.80 -1.11
CA PRO A 26 -21.53 -10.74 -2.12
C PRO A 26 -20.87 -12.13 -2.01
N PHE A 27 -19.82 -12.26 -1.18
CA PHE A 27 -19.04 -13.48 -0.99
C PHE A 27 -19.17 -14.01 0.45
N ARG A 28 -18.69 -15.24 0.71
CA ARG A 28 -18.93 -16.09 1.91
C ARG A 28 -19.04 -15.37 3.28
N LEU A 29 -19.60 -16.09 4.27
CA LEU A 29 -19.61 -15.71 5.69
C LEU A 29 -18.18 -15.41 6.18
N LEU A 30 -17.80 -14.14 6.13
CA LEU A 30 -16.63 -13.60 6.82
C LEU A 30 -16.75 -13.94 8.31
N ASN A 31 -15.62 -14.25 8.95
CA ASN A 31 -15.61 -14.35 10.40
C ASN A 31 -15.95 -12.97 11.02
N HIS A 32 -16.19 -12.92 12.33
CA HIS A 32 -16.62 -11.68 12.98
C HIS A 32 -15.60 -10.54 12.82
N GLU A 33 -14.30 -10.83 12.85
CA GLU A 33 -13.22 -9.84 12.71
C GLU A 33 -13.11 -9.33 11.27
N ASP A 34 -13.05 -10.23 10.30
CA ASP A 34 -13.01 -9.91 8.87
C ASP A 34 -14.25 -9.09 8.46
N ARG A 35 -15.42 -9.40 9.03
CA ARG A 35 -16.65 -8.64 8.77
C ARG A 35 -16.57 -7.21 9.29
N GLN A 36 -15.99 -7.01 10.48
CA GLN A 36 -15.76 -5.66 11.02
C GLN A 36 -14.79 -4.87 10.13
N THR A 37 -13.72 -5.50 9.66
CA THR A 37 -12.76 -4.87 8.74
C THR A 37 -13.44 -4.51 7.42
N TYR A 38 -14.25 -5.41 6.86
CA TYR A 38 -15.01 -5.15 5.63
C TYR A 38 -16.00 -3.99 5.77
N ASP A 39 -16.81 -4.00 6.85
CA ASP A 39 -17.78 -2.93 7.12
C ASP A 39 -17.06 -1.59 7.37
N PHE A 40 -15.88 -1.60 7.99
CA PHE A 40 -15.01 -0.43 8.12
C PHE A 40 -14.56 0.08 6.75
N LEU A 41 -14.03 -0.78 5.88
CA LEU A 41 -13.54 -0.39 4.55
C LEU A 41 -14.64 0.26 3.70
N ILE A 42 -15.87 -0.25 3.75
CA ILE A 42 -17.02 0.32 3.01
C ILE A 42 -17.50 1.62 3.63
N SER A 43 -17.65 1.67 4.96
CA SER A 43 -18.21 2.83 5.65
C SER A 43 -17.32 4.07 5.57
N ASN A 44 -16.01 3.88 5.42
CA ASN A 44 -15.04 4.99 5.39
C ASN A 44 -15.00 5.76 4.06
N LYS A 45 -15.97 5.57 3.15
CA LYS A 45 -16.07 6.19 1.81
C LYS A 45 -14.80 6.05 0.97
N ARG A 46 -13.91 5.11 1.30
CA ARG A 46 -12.69 4.86 0.53
C ARG A 46 -13.11 4.15 -0.75
N HIS A 47 -13.23 4.91 -1.82
CA HIS A 47 -13.41 4.33 -3.14
C HIS A 47 -12.19 3.48 -3.46
N VAL A 48 -12.40 2.19 -3.71
CA VAL A 48 -11.38 1.34 -4.32
C VAL A 48 -10.99 2.00 -5.65
N LYS A 49 -9.74 2.44 -5.75
CA LYS A 49 -9.17 3.06 -6.95
C LYS A 49 -8.07 2.14 -7.46
N SER A 50 -7.87 2.17 -8.77
CA SER A 50 -6.74 1.46 -9.38
C SER A 50 -5.43 2.03 -8.85
N THR A 51 -4.43 1.15 -8.66
CA THR A 51 -3.06 1.54 -8.34
C THR A 51 -2.56 2.53 -9.38
N LYS A 52 -1.93 3.61 -8.93
CA LYS A 52 -1.30 4.57 -9.84
C LYS A 52 -0.27 3.84 -10.68
N PHE A 53 -0.17 4.19 -11.97
CA PHE A 53 0.78 3.58 -12.89
C PHE A 53 1.58 4.65 -13.62
N LEU A 54 2.74 4.24 -14.16
CA LEU A 54 3.60 5.10 -14.96
C LEU A 54 2.89 5.51 -16.26
N HIS A 55 2.72 6.83 -16.47
CA HIS A 55 2.26 7.36 -17.76
C HIS A 55 3.43 7.46 -18.74
N ARG A 56 3.66 6.38 -19.50
CA ARG A 56 4.83 6.21 -20.38
C ARG A 56 5.00 7.31 -21.41
N GLU A 57 3.91 7.78 -22.02
CA GLU A 57 3.97 8.82 -23.06
C GLU A 57 4.47 10.15 -22.49
N SER A 58 4.07 10.50 -21.26
CA SER A 58 4.60 11.70 -20.59
C SER A 58 6.08 11.56 -20.29
N PHE A 59 6.52 10.40 -19.82
CA PHE A 59 7.94 10.16 -19.53
C PHE A 59 8.79 10.13 -20.82
N ALA A 60 8.25 9.59 -21.91
CA ALA A 60 8.89 9.60 -23.22
C ALA A 60 9.01 11.03 -23.76
N SER A 61 7.93 11.81 -23.68
CA SER A 61 7.90 13.21 -24.12
C SER A 61 8.86 14.11 -23.33
N LEU A 62 9.09 13.77 -22.05
CA LEU A 62 10.09 14.43 -21.19
C LEU A 62 11.53 13.94 -21.42
N GLY A 63 11.75 12.92 -22.27
CA GLY A 63 13.07 12.35 -22.53
C GLY A 63 13.68 11.57 -21.36
N VAL A 64 12.87 11.18 -20.36
CA VAL A 64 13.35 10.51 -19.14
C VAL A 64 12.98 9.03 -19.07
N LEU A 65 12.16 8.52 -20.01
CA LEU A 65 11.62 7.17 -19.95
C LEU A 65 12.70 6.10 -19.84
N ASP A 66 13.71 6.15 -20.71
CA ASP A 66 14.77 5.14 -20.76
C ASP A 66 15.60 5.15 -19.47
N GLY A 67 15.91 6.34 -18.94
CA GLY A 67 16.64 6.48 -17.68
C GLY A 67 15.85 5.94 -16.49
N VAL A 68 14.54 6.21 -16.42
CA VAL A 68 13.68 5.68 -15.35
C VAL A 68 13.55 4.17 -15.49
N GLN A 69 13.39 3.65 -16.70
CA GLN A 69 13.31 2.22 -16.95
C GLN A 69 14.61 1.51 -16.57
N ALA A 70 15.78 2.08 -16.88
CA ALA A 70 17.07 1.55 -16.47
C ALA A 70 17.18 1.45 -14.94
N LEU A 71 16.77 2.50 -14.21
CA LEU A 71 16.76 2.51 -12.74
C LEU A 71 15.91 1.37 -12.15
N PHE A 72 14.70 1.14 -12.68
CA PHE A 72 13.84 0.04 -12.23
C PHE A 72 14.37 -1.33 -12.66
N ASN A 73 15.02 -1.44 -13.82
CA ASN A 73 15.68 -2.67 -14.26
C ASN A 73 16.84 -3.08 -13.34
N ASN A 74 17.60 -2.11 -12.83
CA ASN A 74 18.74 -2.38 -11.94
C ASN A 74 18.32 -3.12 -10.67
N ILE A 75 17.12 -2.85 -10.16
CA ILE A 75 16.55 -3.57 -9.01
C ILE A 75 15.68 -4.76 -9.40
N GLY A 76 15.50 -5.04 -10.70
CA GLY A 76 14.68 -6.12 -11.23
C GLY A 76 13.17 -5.84 -11.24
N TRP A 77 12.76 -4.57 -11.11
CA TRP A 77 11.36 -4.13 -11.10
C TRP A 77 10.92 -3.57 -12.47
N GLY A 78 11.65 -3.89 -13.54
CA GLY A 78 11.33 -3.41 -14.89
C GLY A 78 9.91 -3.75 -15.31
N GLN A 79 9.46 -4.98 -15.03
CA GLN A 79 8.12 -5.46 -15.40
C GLN A 79 7.01 -4.71 -14.65
N PHE A 80 7.25 -4.32 -13.41
CA PHE A 80 6.29 -3.55 -12.61
C PHE A 80 5.83 -2.27 -13.32
N LEU A 81 6.71 -1.59 -14.07
CA LEU A 81 6.37 -0.36 -14.81
C LEU A 81 5.34 -0.57 -15.93
N TYR A 82 5.14 -1.82 -16.36
CA TYR A 82 4.20 -2.18 -17.42
C TYR A 82 2.88 -2.74 -16.90
N ASN A 83 2.79 -3.01 -15.60
CA ASN A 83 1.60 -3.63 -15.01
C ASN A 83 0.43 -2.64 -14.99
N ARG A 84 -0.58 -2.94 -15.80
CA ARG A 84 -1.87 -2.24 -15.86
C ARG A 84 -2.98 -3.24 -15.64
N ILE A 85 -3.27 -3.52 -14.37
CA ILE A 85 -4.24 -4.55 -13.98
C ILE A 85 -5.54 -3.86 -13.58
N ALA A 86 -6.66 -4.36 -14.11
CA ALA A 86 -7.99 -3.90 -13.73
C ALA A 86 -8.25 -4.20 -12.24
N THR A 87 -8.81 -3.23 -11.53
CA THR A 87 -9.17 -3.38 -10.12
C THR A 87 -10.68 -3.58 -10.00
N TYR A 88 -11.09 -4.60 -9.26
CA TYR A 88 -12.50 -4.93 -9.04
C TYR A 88 -12.85 -4.66 -7.59
N VAL A 89 -13.90 -3.87 -7.35
CA VAL A 89 -14.22 -3.34 -6.03
C VAL A 89 -14.46 -4.46 -5.02
N GLU A 90 -15.35 -5.39 -5.34
CA GLU A 90 -15.78 -6.42 -4.40
C GLU A 90 -14.66 -7.43 -4.08
N PRO A 91 -13.94 -8.02 -5.06
CA PRO A 91 -12.81 -8.89 -4.77
C PRO A 91 -11.66 -8.17 -4.04
N THR A 92 -11.42 -6.88 -4.32
CA THR A 92 -10.41 -6.11 -3.60
C THR A 92 -10.80 -5.88 -2.14
N LEU A 93 -12.07 -5.56 -1.86
CA LEU A 93 -12.53 -5.39 -0.48
C LEU A 93 -12.48 -6.70 0.32
N GLU A 94 -12.87 -7.82 -0.30
CA GLU A 94 -12.76 -9.14 0.32
C GLU A 94 -11.30 -9.51 0.63
N PHE A 95 -10.42 -9.32 -0.36
CA PHE A 95 -8.99 -9.52 -0.18
C PHE A 95 -8.44 -8.69 0.98
N LEU A 96 -8.70 -7.38 0.99
CA LEU A 96 -8.19 -6.48 2.04
C LEU A 96 -8.76 -6.78 3.42
N ALA A 97 -10.03 -7.21 3.51
CA ALA A 97 -10.67 -7.56 4.77
C ALA A 97 -10.15 -8.87 5.39
N THR A 98 -9.59 -9.76 4.57
CA THR A 98 -9.16 -11.11 4.97
C THR A 98 -7.67 -11.34 4.83
N PHE A 99 -6.92 -10.31 4.43
CA PHE A 99 -5.49 -10.37 4.21
C PHE A 99 -4.75 -10.60 5.53
N ASN A 100 -4.02 -11.70 5.60
CA ASN A 100 -3.24 -12.08 6.76
C ASN A 100 -1.87 -12.64 6.34
N PRO A 101 -0.79 -11.85 6.51
CA PRO A 101 0.56 -12.33 6.30
C PRO A 101 0.99 -13.25 7.45
N GLU A 102 1.59 -14.39 7.12
CA GLU A 102 2.11 -15.37 8.07
C GLU A 102 3.65 -15.40 7.95
N GLU A 103 4.32 -14.61 8.78
CA GLU A 103 5.76 -14.36 8.68
C GLU A 103 6.60 -15.65 8.83
N GLU A 104 6.24 -16.52 9.77
CA GLU A 104 6.96 -17.77 10.03
C GLU A 104 6.89 -18.73 8.83
N ALA A 105 5.73 -18.79 8.18
CA ALA A 105 5.50 -19.66 7.03
C ALA A 105 5.89 -19.02 5.69
N GLN A 106 6.26 -17.73 5.68
CA GLN A 106 6.54 -16.95 4.47
C GLN A 106 5.39 -17.02 3.44
N THR A 107 4.17 -17.05 3.96
CA THR A 107 2.93 -17.15 3.19
C THR A 107 2.01 -15.98 3.50
N VAL A 108 1.10 -15.71 2.57
CA VAL A 108 0.00 -14.78 2.75
C VAL A 108 -1.28 -15.56 2.55
N THR A 109 -2.19 -15.45 3.52
CA THR A 109 -3.52 -16.03 3.45
C THR A 109 -4.56 -14.94 3.24
N PHE A 110 -5.57 -15.22 2.43
CA PHE A 110 -6.67 -14.30 2.14
C PHE A 110 -7.87 -15.05 1.58
N GLN A 111 -9.02 -14.39 1.49
CA GLN A 111 -10.18 -14.86 0.74
C GLN A 111 -10.33 -14.08 -0.57
N MET A 112 -10.73 -14.78 -1.62
CA MET A 112 -11.05 -14.19 -2.91
C MET A 112 -12.16 -15.00 -3.57
N LEU A 113 -13.24 -14.32 -3.96
CA LEU A 113 -14.44 -14.91 -4.52
C LEU A 113 -15.03 -16.01 -3.62
N GLY A 114 -14.95 -15.82 -2.30
CA GLY A 114 -15.44 -16.77 -1.28
C GLY A 114 -14.55 -17.99 -1.05
N GLU A 115 -13.36 -18.06 -1.65
CA GLU A 115 -12.40 -19.15 -1.43
C GLU A 115 -11.19 -18.67 -0.64
N LYS A 116 -10.83 -19.42 0.41
CA LYS A 116 -9.58 -19.18 1.13
C LYS A 116 -8.41 -19.62 0.24
N ARG A 117 -7.48 -18.71 0.03
CA ARG A 117 -6.24 -18.90 -0.71
C ARG A 117 -5.05 -18.72 0.23
N SER A 118 -3.96 -19.40 -0.09
CA SER A 118 -2.65 -19.23 0.54
C SER A 118 -1.62 -19.19 -0.57
N LEU A 119 -0.81 -18.13 -0.60
CA LEU A 119 0.26 -17.95 -1.56
C LEU A 119 1.57 -17.74 -0.80
N PRO A 120 2.68 -18.38 -1.21
CA PRO A 120 3.98 -18.01 -0.67
C PRO A 120 4.38 -16.61 -1.15
N HIS A 121 5.16 -15.90 -0.34
CA HIS A 121 5.55 -14.50 -0.60
C HIS A 121 6.21 -14.31 -1.97
N TRP A 122 7.07 -15.24 -2.40
CA TRP A 122 7.71 -15.17 -3.71
C TRP A 122 6.72 -15.21 -4.88
N VAL A 123 5.56 -15.86 -4.74
CA VAL A 123 4.51 -15.84 -5.77
C VAL A 123 3.87 -14.45 -5.85
N VAL A 124 3.70 -13.78 -4.71
CA VAL A 124 3.22 -12.39 -4.68
C VAL A 124 4.19 -11.48 -5.44
N ASN A 125 5.49 -11.62 -5.20
CA ASN A 125 6.51 -10.88 -5.94
C ASN A 125 6.45 -11.16 -7.44
N ALA A 126 6.37 -12.44 -7.83
CA ALA A 126 6.26 -12.83 -9.23
C ALA A 126 5.03 -12.21 -9.91
N LEU A 127 3.87 -12.25 -9.25
CA LEU A 127 2.62 -11.65 -9.75
C LEU A 127 2.72 -10.13 -9.90
N MET A 128 3.46 -9.48 -9.02
CA MET A 128 3.69 -8.02 -9.07
C MET A 128 4.78 -7.64 -10.08
N GLY A 129 5.48 -8.60 -10.70
CA GLY A 129 6.63 -8.34 -11.57
C GLY A 129 7.85 -7.82 -10.80
N ALA A 130 7.94 -8.16 -9.51
CA ALA A 130 9.09 -7.90 -8.65
C ALA A 130 10.05 -9.12 -8.66
N PRO A 131 11.32 -8.93 -8.25
CA PRO A 131 12.28 -10.02 -8.14
C PRO A 131 11.84 -11.10 -7.16
N VAL A 132 12.23 -12.34 -7.43
CA VAL A 132 11.91 -13.50 -6.57
C VAL A 132 13.15 -14.08 -5.87
N ASP A 133 14.34 -13.61 -6.25
CA ASP A 133 15.64 -14.09 -5.80
C ASP A 133 16.57 -12.91 -5.44
N ASN A 134 17.55 -13.19 -4.59
CA ASN A 134 18.54 -12.20 -4.12
C ASN A 134 17.91 -10.94 -3.50
N LEU A 135 16.81 -11.17 -2.78
CA LEU A 135 16.03 -10.14 -2.13
C LEU A 135 16.73 -9.61 -0.88
N TYR A 136 16.65 -8.31 -0.69
CA TYR A 136 17.02 -7.62 0.53
C TYR A 136 15.74 -7.25 1.28
N TYR A 137 15.57 -7.81 2.47
CA TYR A 137 14.43 -7.56 3.33
C TYR A 137 14.67 -6.34 4.22
N GLN A 138 13.62 -5.62 4.60
CA GLN A 138 13.75 -4.43 5.44
C GLN A 138 14.33 -4.75 6.84
N GLN A 139 14.12 -5.98 7.33
CA GLN A 139 14.72 -6.49 8.57
C GLN A 139 16.19 -6.88 8.43
N ASP A 140 16.71 -7.03 7.21
CA ASP A 140 18.12 -7.32 7.01
C ASP A 140 18.96 -6.11 7.47
N PRO A 141 20.14 -6.33 8.05
CA PRO A 141 21.07 -5.25 8.33
C PRO A 141 21.40 -4.49 7.04
N TRP A 142 21.33 -3.15 7.11
CA TRP A 142 21.71 -2.30 5.97
C TRP A 142 23.07 -2.75 5.41
N PRO A 143 23.22 -2.88 4.08
CA PRO A 143 24.50 -3.24 3.49
C PRO A 143 25.57 -2.26 4.00
N GLY A 144 26.72 -2.75 4.45
CA GLY A 144 27.74 -1.89 5.07
C GLY A 144 28.29 -0.78 4.16
N ASN A 145 28.05 -0.87 2.85
CA ASN A 145 28.39 0.14 1.85
C ASN A 145 27.25 1.13 1.57
N PHE A 146 26.08 0.99 2.20
CA PHE A 146 25.02 1.98 2.19
C PHE A 146 25.27 3.00 3.31
N ASN A 147 25.49 4.24 2.91
CA ASN A 147 25.60 5.38 3.81
C ASN A 147 24.63 6.45 3.32
N GLU A 148 23.59 6.70 4.12
CA GLU A 148 22.51 7.62 3.78
C GLU A 148 23.00 9.06 3.53
N HIS A 149 23.95 9.56 4.33
CA HIS A 149 24.45 10.92 4.21
C HIS A 149 25.30 11.08 2.96
N TYR A 150 26.19 10.12 2.71
CA TYR A 150 27.04 10.11 1.53
C TYR A 150 26.22 10.01 0.25
N PHE A 151 25.26 9.08 0.19
CA PHE A 151 24.42 8.92 -0.99
C PHE A 151 23.53 10.15 -1.23
N TRP A 152 22.93 10.71 -0.16
CA TRP A 152 22.16 11.95 -0.27
C TRP A 152 23.00 13.07 -0.86
N GLN A 153 24.20 13.29 -0.32
CA GLN A 153 25.13 14.29 -0.83
C GLN A 153 25.47 14.09 -2.31
N GLN A 154 25.63 12.85 -2.77
CA GLN A 154 25.90 12.55 -4.18
C GLN A 154 24.76 12.96 -5.11
N ILE A 155 23.50 12.81 -4.67
CA ILE A 155 22.33 13.06 -5.54
C ILE A 155 21.76 14.47 -5.39
N THR A 156 22.17 15.24 -4.37
CA THR A 156 21.64 16.59 -4.07
C THR A 156 22.68 17.67 -3.88
N ASN A 157 23.96 17.33 -3.68
CA ASN A 157 25.01 18.21 -3.17
C ASN A 157 24.74 18.80 -1.77
N GLU A 158 23.76 18.29 -1.01
CA GLU A 158 23.50 18.72 0.36
C GLU A 158 24.29 17.87 1.38
N PRO A 159 24.81 18.47 2.46
CA PRO A 159 25.81 17.82 3.32
C PRO A 159 25.25 16.72 4.24
N GLN A 160 23.95 16.76 4.57
CA GLN A 160 23.36 15.81 5.52
C GLN A 160 21.96 15.39 5.09
N TYR A 161 21.76 14.07 5.04
CA TYR A 161 20.44 13.48 5.02
C TYR A 161 19.72 13.60 6.37
N SER A 162 18.45 13.95 6.34
CA SER A 162 17.53 13.89 7.48
C SER A 162 16.12 13.57 7.01
N SER A 163 15.52 12.48 7.50
CA SER A 163 14.19 12.04 7.07
C SER A 163 13.07 13.05 7.34
N SER A 164 13.27 14.01 8.27
CA SER A 164 12.27 15.02 8.64
C SER A 164 12.37 16.32 7.84
N SER A 165 13.47 16.58 7.14
CA SER A 165 13.69 17.85 6.43
C SER A 165 14.07 17.69 4.96
N THR A 166 14.49 16.49 4.57
CA THR A 166 14.96 16.17 3.22
C THR A 166 13.83 16.27 2.21
N LYS A 167 13.99 17.14 1.20
CA LYS A 167 12.98 17.35 0.16
C LYS A 167 13.36 16.65 -1.13
N THR A 168 12.37 16.04 -1.74
CA THR A 168 12.49 15.43 -3.08
C THR A 168 12.96 16.39 -4.16
N SER A 169 12.62 17.68 -4.03
CA SER A 169 13.05 18.72 -4.96
C SER A 169 14.57 18.91 -5.01
N SER A 170 15.29 18.50 -3.97
CA SER A 170 16.75 18.61 -3.90
C SER A 170 17.48 17.58 -4.77
N ILE A 171 16.83 16.47 -5.17
CA ILE A 171 17.44 15.47 -6.06
C ILE A 171 17.72 16.10 -7.42
N ILE A 172 18.98 16.22 -7.81
CA ILE A 172 19.41 16.93 -9.03
C ILE A 172 19.01 16.16 -10.30
N HIS A 173 19.20 14.84 -10.31
CA HIS A 173 18.99 14.03 -11.50
C HIS A 173 17.49 13.80 -11.80
N PRO A 174 16.98 14.23 -12.98
CA PRO A 174 15.54 14.21 -13.27
C PRO A 174 14.97 12.79 -13.31
N CYS A 175 15.68 11.82 -13.88
CA CYS A 175 15.21 10.43 -13.91
C CYS A 175 15.12 9.83 -12.51
N LEU A 176 16.06 10.18 -11.61
CA LEU A 176 16.05 9.66 -10.24
C LEU A 176 14.90 10.27 -9.43
N ARG A 177 14.68 11.58 -9.60
CA ARG A 177 13.56 12.30 -8.99
C ARG A 177 12.20 11.74 -9.42
N LEU A 178 12.07 11.40 -10.70
CA LEU A 178 10.83 10.81 -11.23
C LEU A 178 10.68 9.32 -10.86
N ALA A 179 11.77 8.55 -10.82
CA ALA A 179 11.75 7.18 -10.32
C ALA A 179 11.30 7.12 -8.85
N TYR A 180 11.78 8.05 -8.02
CA TYR A 180 11.30 8.21 -6.65
C TYR A 180 9.80 8.48 -6.60
N ARG A 181 9.28 9.41 -7.44
CA ARG A 181 7.83 9.67 -7.49
C ARG A 181 7.01 8.42 -7.83
N VAL A 182 7.49 7.61 -8.77
CA VAL A 182 6.85 6.33 -9.10
C VAL A 182 6.82 5.45 -7.85
N LEU A 183 7.97 5.18 -7.23
CA LEU A 183 8.05 4.39 -5.99
C LEU A 183 7.10 4.88 -4.90
N THR A 184 7.10 6.18 -4.61
CA THR A 184 6.29 6.79 -3.55
C THR A 184 4.81 6.60 -3.79
N TYR A 185 4.35 6.79 -5.03
CA TYR A 185 2.93 6.71 -5.37
C TYR A 185 2.42 5.29 -5.56
N THR A 186 3.28 4.34 -5.94
CA THR A 186 2.86 2.99 -6.27
C THR A 186 3.18 1.99 -5.17
N ILE A 187 4.38 2.06 -4.58
CA ILE A 187 4.91 1.04 -3.66
C ILE A 187 4.72 1.45 -2.21
N PHE A 188 5.12 2.68 -1.89
CA PHE A 188 4.93 3.23 -0.55
C PHE A 188 3.52 3.82 -0.34
N ALA A 189 2.71 3.86 -1.40
CA ALA A 189 1.31 4.31 -1.39
C ALA A 189 1.06 5.66 -0.70
N ARG A 190 2.02 6.59 -0.78
CA ARG A 190 1.90 7.91 -0.13
C ARG A 190 1.09 8.87 -1.00
N SER A 191 0.28 9.70 -0.35
CA SER A 191 -0.52 10.76 -1.00
C SER A 191 0.35 11.93 -1.47
N GLU A 192 1.41 12.25 -0.72
CA GLU A 192 2.28 13.39 -0.97
C GLU A 192 3.77 13.03 -0.95
N VAL A 193 4.51 13.70 -1.84
CA VAL A 193 5.94 13.49 -2.07
C VAL A 193 6.70 14.64 -1.43
N GLY A 194 6.77 14.63 -0.10
CA GLY A 194 7.47 15.66 0.68
C GLY A 194 8.85 15.20 1.13
N GLN A 195 8.84 14.42 2.21
CA GLN A 195 10.01 13.88 2.89
C GLN A 195 10.41 12.50 2.36
N ILE A 196 11.70 12.23 2.26
CA ILE A 196 12.22 10.92 1.86
C ILE A 196 12.58 10.11 3.12
N SER A 197 12.06 8.89 3.23
CA SER A 197 12.38 7.97 4.33
C SER A 197 13.70 7.23 4.07
N LYS A 198 14.31 6.63 5.11
CA LYS A 198 15.57 5.88 4.93
C LYS A 198 15.38 4.67 4.02
N ALA A 199 14.24 3.98 4.12
CA ALA A 199 13.88 2.88 3.23
C ALA A 199 13.72 3.36 1.79
N GLU A 200 13.02 4.47 1.56
CA GLU A 200 12.89 5.06 0.24
C GLU A 200 14.24 5.48 -0.36
N LEU A 201 15.12 6.08 0.44
CA LEU A 201 16.47 6.45 0.03
C LEU A 201 17.31 5.22 -0.33
N PHE A 202 17.15 4.13 0.42
CA PHE A 202 17.80 2.86 0.12
C PHE A 202 17.35 2.28 -1.22
N PHE A 203 16.05 2.32 -1.53
CA PHE A 203 15.56 1.91 -2.86
C PHE A 203 16.23 2.71 -3.98
N LEU A 204 16.36 4.02 -3.81
CA LEU A 204 17.05 4.87 -4.79
C LEU A 204 18.53 4.52 -4.92
N TRP A 205 19.20 4.22 -3.80
CA TRP A 205 20.59 3.78 -3.81
C TRP A 205 20.77 2.48 -4.59
N CYS A 206 19.89 1.50 -4.38
CA CYS A 206 19.87 0.26 -5.16
C CYS A 206 19.69 0.55 -6.66
N MET A 207 18.73 1.40 -7.03
CA MET A 207 18.48 1.77 -8.43
C MET A 207 19.69 2.38 -9.14
N THR A 208 20.57 3.11 -8.43
CA THR A 208 21.74 3.77 -9.05
C THR A 208 22.93 2.85 -9.32
N ARG A 209 22.86 1.57 -8.95
CA ARG A 209 23.97 0.64 -9.05
C ARG A 209 23.59 -0.59 -9.87
N GLU A 210 24.40 -0.91 -10.86
CA GLU A 210 24.27 -2.15 -11.61
C GLU A 210 24.61 -3.32 -10.67
N ASN A 211 23.74 -4.34 -10.59
CA ASN A 211 23.86 -5.49 -9.69
C ASN A 211 23.80 -5.17 -8.18
N SER A 212 23.06 -4.13 -7.78
CA SER A 212 22.80 -3.90 -6.37
C SER A 212 21.95 -5.02 -5.75
N THR A 213 21.90 -5.04 -4.41
CA THR A 213 20.84 -5.72 -3.66
C THR A 213 19.47 -5.39 -4.27
N ARG A 214 18.62 -6.39 -4.46
CA ARG A 214 17.27 -6.20 -4.99
C ARG A 214 16.34 -6.00 -3.80
N PRO A 215 15.89 -4.76 -3.51
CA PRO A 215 14.98 -4.54 -2.40
C PRO A 215 13.67 -5.31 -2.64
N ASP A 216 13.21 -6.02 -1.62
CA ASP A 216 11.91 -6.66 -1.63
C ASP A 216 10.78 -5.64 -1.43
N LEU A 217 9.54 -6.04 -1.67
CA LEU A 217 8.37 -5.29 -1.20
C LEU A 217 8.48 -5.08 0.32
N PRO A 218 8.11 -3.89 0.84
CA PRO A 218 8.11 -3.67 2.28
C PRO A 218 7.23 -4.72 2.98
N PRO A 219 7.64 -5.22 4.17
CA PRO A 219 6.86 -6.20 4.90
C PRO A 219 5.46 -5.66 5.19
N PHE A 220 4.45 -6.52 5.03
CA PHE A 220 3.04 -6.14 5.23
C PHE A 220 2.72 -5.78 6.70
N SER A 221 3.58 -6.20 7.61
CA SER A 221 3.58 -5.94 9.05
C SER A 221 4.80 -5.07 9.39
N SER A 222 4.65 -3.75 9.33
CA SER A 222 5.56 -2.90 10.09
C SER A 222 5.40 -3.24 11.58
N PRO A 223 6.47 -3.34 12.40
CA PRO A 223 6.38 -3.66 13.83
C PRO A 223 5.59 -2.63 14.66
N SER A 224 5.06 -1.58 14.03
CA SER A 224 4.19 -0.57 14.66
C SER A 224 2.70 -0.80 14.42
N VAL A 225 2.31 -1.83 13.64
CA VAL A 225 0.97 -1.86 13.05
C VAL A 225 0.37 -3.27 13.06
N THR A 226 -0.46 -3.57 14.07
CA THR A 226 -1.35 -4.72 14.04
C THR A 226 -2.34 -4.61 12.87
N THR A 227 -2.91 -5.70 12.36
CA THR A 227 -3.89 -5.67 11.25
C THR A 227 -5.08 -4.74 11.51
N SER A 228 -5.44 -4.53 12.79
CA SER A 228 -6.42 -3.53 13.24
C SER A 228 -5.92 -2.08 13.19
N GLN A 229 -4.61 -1.85 13.28
CA GLN A 229 -3.92 -0.55 13.21
C GLN A 229 -3.51 -0.16 11.77
N LEU A 230 -3.47 -1.11 10.81
CA LEU A 230 -3.21 -0.81 9.38
C LEU A 230 -4.27 0.15 8.82
N TRP A 231 -5.43 0.21 9.49
CA TRP A 231 -6.61 0.90 9.04
C TRP A 231 -7.09 2.02 10.00
N THR A 232 -6.36 2.33 11.08
CA THR A 232 -6.72 3.44 11.98
C THR A 232 -6.39 4.82 11.38
N LYS A 233 -7.06 5.86 11.89
CA LYS A 233 -7.02 7.24 11.36
C LYS A 233 -5.62 7.87 11.24
N GLU A 234 -4.62 7.38 11.97
CA GLU A 234 -3.29 8.01 12.06
C GLU A 234 -2.34 7.59 10.92
N THR A 235 -2.51 6.42 10.32
CA THR A 235 -1.63 5.95 9.22
C THR A 235 -1.98 6.55 7.86
N PHE A 236 -3.17 7.14 7.71
CA PHE A 236 -3.62 7.76 6.47
C PHE A 236 -4.53 8.96 6.77
N SER A 237 -3.96 10.00 7.38
CA SER A 237 -4.58 11.33 7.35
C SER A 237 -4.48 11.85 5.90
N LEU A 238 -5.49 11.55 5.10
CA LEU A 238 -5.79 12.29 3.89
C LEU A 238 -6.43 13.59 4.34
N GLY A 239 -5.66 14.68 4.33
CA GLY A 239 -6.21 16.02 4.39
C GLY A 239 -7.22 16.23 3.26
N ASP A 240 -8.30 16.93 3.61
CA ASP A 240 -9.48 17.21 2.79
C ASP A 240 -9.19 17.70 1.36
#